data_AF-A0A550C7Q5-F1
#
_entry.id   AF-A0A550C7Q5-F1
#
_cell.length_a   1.000
_cell.length_b   1.000
_cell.length_c   1.000
_cell.angle_alpha   90.00
_cell.angle_beta   90.00
_cell.angle_gamma   90.00
#
_symmetry.space_group_name_H-M   'P 1'
#
loop_
_entity.id
_entity.type
_entity.pdbx_description
1 polymer ?
#
loop_
_entity_poly.entity_id
_entity_poly.type
_entity_poly.pdbx_seq_one_letter_code
_entity_poly.pdbx_strand_id
1 'polypeptide(L)'
;MQMESDEHAFAATERQLQDDAYNCLATQDDLMWHIEVGLVYEEFWISVFDRSGCVHSSRGNIHNTPLAFLRIIIGLAFLERPRIGYDRTPDNTPEACARRG
;
A
#
# COMPACT_ATOMS: atom_id res chain seq x y z
N MET A 1 28.76 2.70 -9.66
CA MET A 1 27.98 1.64 -10.33
C MET A 1 26.98 0.95 -9.42
N GLN A 2 27.26 0.67 -8.14
CA GLN A 2 26.27 0.05 -7.23
C GLN A 2 25.11 1.00 -6.83
N MET A 3 25.41 2.26 -6.48
CA MET A 3 24.38 3.22 -6.00
C MET A 3 23.32 3.58 -7.04
N GLU A 4 23.67 3.72 -8.32
CA GLU A 4 22.69 3.97 -9.40
C GLU A 4 21.73 2.79 -9.61
N SER A 5 22.19 1.56 -9.34
CA SER A 5 21.36 0.35 -9.45
C SER A 5 20.32 0.28 -8.34
N ASP A 6 20.70 0.64 -7.12
CA ASP A 6 19.82 0.56 -5.94
C ASP A 6 18.75 1.68 -5.98
N GLU A 7 19.12 2.87 -6.43
CA GLU A 7 18.18 3.99 -6.60
C GLU A 7 17.14 3.69 -7.69
N HIS A 8 17.56 3.07 -8.81
CA HIS A 8 16.64 2.63 -9.85
C HIS A 8 15.71 1.50 -9.37
N ALA A 9 16.22 0.54 -8.59
CA ALA A 9 15.41 -0.51 -7.98
C ALA A 9 14.40 0.06 -6.98
N PHE A 10 14.79 1.08 -6.21
CA PHE A 10 13.91 1.78 -5.28
C PHE A 10 12.74 2.44 -6.03
N ALA A 11 13.04 3.25 -7.04
CA ALA A 11 12.02 3.96 -7.82
C ALA A 11 11.05 2.99 -8.54
N ALA A 12 11.57 1.86 -9.04
CA ALA A 12 10.74 0.82 -9.63
C ALA A 12 9.80 0.18 -8.60
N THR A 13 10.30 -0.10 -7.40
CA THR A 13 9.50 -0.69 -6.30
C THR A 13 8.43 0.28 -5.81
N GLU A 14 8.78 1.55 -5.62
CA GLU A 14 7.83 2.60 -5.23
C GLU A 14 6.71 2.76 -6.26
N ARG A 15 7.07 2.74 -7.55
CA ARG A 15 6.08 2.79 -8.63
C ARG A 15 5.14 1.59 -8.61
N GLN A 16 5.67 0.39 -8.38
CA GLN A 16 4.85 -0.81 -8.28
C GLN A 16 3.88 -0.74 -7.10
N LEU A 17 4.34 -0.33 -5.91
CA LEU A 17 3.47 -0.14 -4.75
C LEU A 17 2.33 0.85 -5.05
N GLN A 18 2.65 1.94 -5.72
CA GLN A 18 1.68 2.95 -6.12
C GLN A 18 0.63 2.40 -7.09
N ASP A 19 1.05 1.64 -8.10
CA ASP A 19 0.15 1.01 -9.08
C ASP A 19 -0.79 0.01 -8.39
N ASP A 20 -0.27 -0.79 -7.45
CA ASP A 20 -1.05 -1.77 -6.68
C ASP A 20 -2.10 -1.10 -5.77
N ALA A 21 -1.75 0.01 -5.13
CA ALA A 21 -2.68 0.80 -4.30
C ALA A 21 -3.80 1.43 -5.15
N TYR A 22 -3.48 1.97 -6.33
CA TYR A 22 -4.49 2.47 -7.25
C TYR A 22 -5.40 1.36 -7.78
N ASN A 23 -4.86 0.18 -8.06
CA ASN A 23 -5.65 -0.99 -8.45
C ASN A 23 -6.63 -1.40 -7.34
N CYS A 24 -6.21 -1.40 -6.07
CA CYS A 24 -7.08 -1.67 -4.93
C CYS A 24 -8.25 -0.66 -4.85
N LEU A 25 -7.96 0.64 -5.03
CA LEU A 25 -8.98 1.68 -5.02
C LEU A 25 -9.94 1.56 -6.22
N ALA A 26 -9.41 1.27 -7.41
CA ALA A 26 -10.21 1.17 -8.64
C ALA A 26 -11.12 -0.06 -8.67
N THR A 27 -10.76 -1.14 -7.98
CA THR A 27 -11.52 -2.40 -7.97
C THR A 27 -12.56 -2.49 -6.85
N GLN A 28 -12.63 -1.49 -5.97
CA GLN A 28 -13.54 -1.45 -4.82
C GLN A 28 -14.40 -0.18 -4.87
N ASP A 29 -15.58 -0.27 -5.51
CA ASP A 29 -16.47 0.88 -5.75
C ASP A 29 -16.90 1.62 -4.47
N ASP A 30 -16.99 0.92 -3.33
CA ASP A 30 -17.41 1.45 -2.04
C ASP A 30 -16.27 2.16 -1.27
N LEU A 31 -15.03 2.04 -1.73
CA LEU A 31 -13.88 2.62 -1.03
C LEU A 31 -13.70 4.10 -1.44
N MET A 32 -13.88 5.01 -0.48
CA MET A 32 -13.69 6.45 -0.72
C MET A 32 -12.21 6.86 -0.72
N TRP A 33 -11.38 6.13 0.03
CA TRP A 33 -9.96 6.37 0.18
C TRP A 33 -9.23 5.07 0.56
N HIS A 34 -7.95 4.96 0.20
CA HIS A 34 -7.07 3.84 0.54
C HIS A 34 -5.81 4.37 1.24
N ILE A 35 -5.42 3.76 2.36
CA ILE A 35 -4.17 4.08 3.07
C ILE A 35 -3.18 2.96 2.80
N GLU A 36 -2.02 3.33 2.30
CA GLU A 36 -0.87 2.45 2.08
C GLU A 36 0.27 2.83 3.02
N VAL A 37 1.03 1.82 3.45
CA VAL A 37 2.35 2.03 4.06
C VAL A 37 3.40 1.46 3.13
N GLY A 38 4.13 2.35 2.47
CA GLY A 38 5.23 1.97 1.62
C GLY A 38 6.45 1.62 2.46
N LEU A 39 7.10 0.50 2.13
CA LEU A 39 8.30 0.02 2.79
C LEU A 39 9.30 -0.44 1.73
N VAL A 40 10.43 0.26 1.62
CA VAL A 40 11.49 -0.09 0.67
C VAL A 40 12.84 0.05 1.38
N TYR A 41 13.54 -1.07 1.52
CA TYR A 41 14.73 -1.20 2.36
C TYR A 41 14.49 -0.72 3.80
N GLU A 42 15.10 0.41 4.17
CA GLU A 42 15.02 1.01 5.50
C GLU A 42 14.08 2.22 5.54
N GLU A 43 13.52 2.62 4.39
CA GLU A 43 12.62 3.77 4.28
C GLU A 43 11.16 3.33 4.37
N PHE A 44 10.36 4.18 5.01
CA PHE A 44 8.92 4.02 5.10
C PHE A 44 8.21 5.35 4.88
N TRP A 45 6.98 5.29 4.38
CA TRP A 45 6.08 6.44 4.27
C TRP A 45 4.63 5.98 4.33
N ILE A 46 3.73 6.93 4.53
CA ILE A 46 2.29 6.70 4.43
C ILE A 46 1.80 7.41 3.17
N SER A 47 0.96 6.72 2.40
CA SER A 47 0.26 7.30 1.25
C SER A 47 -1.24 7.22 1.50
N VAL A 48 -1.96 8.28 1.12
CA VAL A 48 -3.42 8.29 1.11
C VAL A 48 -3.88 8.51 -0.33
N PHE A 49 -4.58 7.53 -0.87
CA PHE A 49 -5.13 7.55 -2.22
C PHE A 49 -6.62 7.84 -2.16
N ASP A 50 -7.10 8.66 -3.07
CA ASP A 50 -8.52 8.89 -3.32
C ASP A 50 -8.77 9.04 -4.82
N ARG A 51 -10.01 9.39 -5.20
CA ARG A 51 -10.38 9.55 -6.62
C ARG A 51 -9.75 10.80 -7.27
N SER A 52 -9.18 11.71 -6.50
CA SER A 52 -8.50 12.92 -6.98
C SER A 52 -7.01 12.74 -7.14
N GLY A 53 -6.41 11.73 -6.50
CA GLY A 53 -4.99 11.44 -6.61
C GLY A 53 -4.43 10.71 -5.39
N CYS A 54 -3.18 11.04 -5.06
CA CYS A 54 -2.45 10.47 -3.92
C CYS A 54 -1.68 11.57 -3.19
N VAL A 55 -1.69 11.53 -1.86
CA VAL A 55 -0.84 12.36 -0.99
C VAL A 55 0.12 11.46 -0.23
N HIS A 56 1.42 11.77 -0.30
CA HIS A 56 2.48 11.08 0.42
C HIS A 56 2.93 11.87 1.64
N SER A 57 3.23 11.16 2.74
CA SER A 57 3.98 11.74 3.85
C SER A 57 5.45 11.96 3.46
N SER A 58 6.17 12.74 4.28
CA SER A 58 7.63 12.66 4.26
C SER A 58 8.11 11.23 4.53
N ARG A 59 9.22 10.84 3.90
CA ARG A 59 9.85 9.55 4.16
C ARG A 59 10.53 9.55 5.53
N GLY A 60 10.40 8.43 6.25
CA GLY A 60 11.13 8.15 7.47
C GLY A 60 12.09 6.99 7.25
N ASN A 61 13.20 6.96 7.99
CA ASN A 61 14.06 5.78 8.06
C ASN A 61 13.74 5.01 9.35
N ILE A 62 13.57 3.69 9.25
CA ILE A 62 13.15 2.79 10.34
C ILE A 62 14.14 2.84 11.50
N HIS A 63 15.44 2.91 11.23
CA HIS A 63 16.49 2.94 12.25
C HIS A 63 16.58 4.30 12.94
N ASN A 64 16.33 5.39 12.20
CA ASN A 64 16.37 6.74 12.73
C ASN A 64 15.11 7.12 13.52
N THR A 65 13.95 6.57 13.13
CA THR A 65 12.64 6.92 13.70
C THR A 65 11.77 5.69 14.02
N PRO A 66 12.28 4.69 14.78
CA PRO A 66 11.61 3.41 14.99
C PRO A 66 10.26 3.55 15.69
N LEU A 67 10.11 4.55 16.57
CA LEU A 67 8.86 4.80 17.27
C LEU A 67 7.75 5.29 16.33
N ALA A 68 8.09 6.09 15.32
CA ALA A 68 7.13 6.54 14.31
C ALA A 68 6.65 5.35 13.48
N PHE A 69 7.58 4.52 13.02
CA PHE A 69 7.26 3.28 12.31
C PHE A 69 6.34 2.35 13.13
N LEU A 70 6.69 2.08 14.39
CA LEU A 70 5.87 1.25 15.27
C LEU A 70 4.46 1.81 15.47
N ARG A 71 4.31 3.13 15.64
CA ARG A 71 3.00 3.77 15.77
C ARG A 71 2.13 3.56 14.54
N ILE A 72 2.73 3.60 13.34
CA ILE A 72 2.02 3.34 12.08
C ILE A 72 1.52 1.90 12.06
N ILE A 73 2.39 0.92 12.32
CA ILE A 73 2.03 -0.51 12.32
C ILE A 73 0.93 -0.80 13.37
N ILE A 74 1.07 -0.27 14.57
CA ILE A 74 0.07 -0.43 15.63
C ILE A 74 -1.25 0.24 15.21
N GLY A 75 -1.21 1.46 14.66
CA GLY A 75 -2.40 2.15 14.16
C GLY A 75 -3.14 1.35 13.09
N LEU A 76 -2.41 0.74 12.16
CA LEU A 76 -2.97 -0.17 11.15
C LEU A 76 -3.59 -1.43 11.78
N ALA A 77 -2.96 -2.00 12.82
CA ALA A 77 -3.51 -3.17 13.51
C ALA A 77 -4.85 -2.90 14.21
N PHE A 78 -5.13 -1.64 14.55
CA PHE A 78 -6.39 -1.21 15.17
C PHE A 78 -7.42 -0.67 14.16
N LEU A 79 -7.09 -0.59 12.87
CA LEU A 79 -8.06 -0.19 11.85
C LEU A 79 -9.11 -1.29 11.64
N GLU A 80 -10.38 -0.90 11.63
CA GLU A 80 -11.48 -1.84 11.41
C GLU A 80 -11.44 -2.39 9.98
N ARG A 81 -11.67 -3.71 9.83
CA ARG A 81 -11.63 -4.45 8.56
C ARG A 81 -12.34 -3.78 7.36
N PRO A 82 -13.52 -3.15 7.46
CA PRO A 82 -14.16 -2.51 6.30
C PRO A 82 -13.39 -1.30 5.74
N ARG A 83 -12.37 -0.80 6.46
CA ARG A 83 -11.53 0.33 6.02
C ARG A 83 -10.15 -0.09 5.53
N ILE A 84 -9.83 -1.38 5.63
CA ILE A 84 -8.58 -1.93 5.13
C ILE A 84 -8.84 -2.38 3.70
N GLY A 85 -8.29 -1.65 2.73
CA GLY A 85 -8.27 -2.11 1.35
C GLY A 85 -7.41 -3.37 1.27
N TYR A 86 -8.04 -4.51 1.00
CA TYR A 86 -7.31 -5.74 0.73
C TYR A 86 -7.05 -5.83 -0.77
N ASP A 87 -5.83 -6.18 -1.16
CA ASP A 87 -5.63 -6.79 -2.46
C ASP A 87 -6.43 -8.10 -2.46
N ARG A 88 -7.55 -8.10 -3.20
CA ARG A 88 -8.29 -9.34 -3.46
C ARG A 88 -7.41 -10.13 -4.42
N THR A 89 -6.51 -10.94 -3.85
CA THR A 89 -6.05 -12.11 -4.58
C THR A 89 -7.31 -12.83 -5.06
N PRO A 90 -7.40 -13.15 -6.37
CA PRO A 90 -8.59 -13.75 -6.91
C PRO A 90 -8.85 -15.02 -6.13
N ASP A 91 -10.04 -15.10 -5.55
CA ASP A 91 -10.60 -16.31 -4.98
C ASP A 91 -10.56 -17.36 -6.10
N ASN A 92 -9.49 -18.14 -6.13
CA ASN A 92 -9.26 -19.26 -7.03
C ASN A 92 -9.97 -20.52 -6.53
N THR A 93 -10.97 -20.34 -5.65
CA THR A 93 -11.92 -21.38 -5.32
C THR A 93 -12.94 -21.53 -6.47
N PRO A 94 -13.11 -22.74 -7.02
CA PRO A 94 -13.98 -22.98 -8.17
C PRO A 94 -15.47 -22.66 -7.93
N GLU A 95 -15.87 -22.37 -6.68
CA GLU A 95 -17.24 -22.07 -6.30
C GLU A 95 -17.68 -20.62 -6.63
N ALA A 96 -16.74 -19.68 -6.78
CA ALA A 96 -17.08 -18.28 -7.09
C ALA A 96 -17.51 -18.07 -8.55
N CYS A 97 -17.04 -18.91 -9.48
CA CYS A 97 -17.45 -18.88 -10.89
C CYS A 97 -18.89 -19.39 -11.12
N ALA A 98 -19.41 -20.25 -10.23
CA ALA A 98 -20.73 -20.87 -10.42
C ALA A 98 -21.93 -19.95 -10.13
N ARG A 99 -21.70 -18.75 -9.60
CA ARG A 99 -22.76 -17.78 -9.24
C ARG A 99 -22.84 -16.54 -10.12
N ARG A 100 -22.09 -16.50 -11.23
CA ARG A 100 -22.23 -15.48 -12.29
C ARG A 100 -22.81 -16.08 -13.57
N GLY A 101 -23.91 -16.83 -13.43
CA GLY A 101 -24.78 -17.28 -14.52
C GLY A 101 -26.16 -16.68 -14.37
#